data_AF-R7CA67-F1
#
_entry.id   AF-R7CA67-F1
#
_cell.length_a   1.000
_cell.length_b   1.000
_cell.length_c   1.000
_cell.angle_alpha   90.00
_cell.angle_beta   90.00
_cell.angle_gamma   90.00
#
_symmetry.space_group_name_H-M   'P 1'
#
loop_
_entity.id
_entity.type
_entity.pdbx_description
1 polymer ?
#
loop_
_entity_poly.entity_id
_entity_poly.type
_entity_poly.pdbx_seq_one_letter_code
_entity_poly.pdbx_strand_id
1 'polypeptide(L)'
;MSRKRENVRQCKAIRQLIDDNKYTKALELIDAIPLEEVGSLDDLYRYAELYEKAERMDKKKEIFYHIYHRTHSRYMLNRLLRLTIRMGDMEEARELYFAYEVAGPITLDTFELRYLLAKAEGEPPERLIQILEELKKEEYTEEWGFRLACLYEKTGQIDKCIQECKDLKLWFGEGKIVDRAMQLLEHCENPAVAEPEELEETIEKEMPERREEYESSETEEIEEEPQENEDVDEASESYGEIVREPETESEEEEEVLDPDAPLIESVGEVKVVAKRKKEKPLQKPENVEELLEEKEEDISDHGILYRTLKSAMNHVRYGDKMPHFVFAGGEERIVLAVAKRVAKELNKVGYVSVRSIVKITAEKLNQIDLSEQAGKIAGGCMLVTDAAELTKESVEKLKSVMEQEDEKVVVMLAGPFDEMDCFLDIYPDLAEKLVYKVRM
;
A
#
# COMPACT_ATOMS: atom_id res chain seq x y z
N MET A 1 -36.63 20.19 -8.72
CA MET A 1 -37.00 18.88 -9.31
C MET A 1 -36.66 18.75 -10.80
N SER A 2 -36.96 19.74 -11.67
CA SER A 2 -36.69 19.66 -13.12
C SER A 2 -35.19 19.54 -13.48
N ARG A 3 -34.34 20.39 -12.88
CA ARG A 3 -32.90 20.49 -13.20
C ARG A 3 -32.10 19.21 -12.87
N LYS A 4 -32.34 18.61 -11.70
CA LYS A 4 -31.73 17.31 -11.33
C LYS A 4 -32.08 16.18 -12.32
N ARG A 5 -33.33 16.13 -12.80
CA ARG A 5 -33.76 15.11 -13.78
C ARG A 5 -33.14 15.36 -15.16
N GLU A 6 -32.93 16.63 -15.52
CA GLU A 6 -32.26 17.02 -16.75
C GLU A 6 -30.77 16.64 -16.74
N ASN A 7 -30.07 16.88 -15.62
CA ASN A 7 -28.67 16.51 -15.48
C ASN A 7 -28.46 15.00 -15.53
N VAL A 8 -29.34 14.21 -14.90
CA VAL A 8 -29.28 12.73 -14.99
C VAL A 8 -29.41 12.26 -16.45
N ARG A 9 -30.28 12.91 -17.25
CA ARG A 9 -30.39 12.62 -18.69
C ARG A 9 -29.13 13.02 -19.45
N GLN A 10 -28.54 14.16 -19.12
CA GLN A 10 -27.30 14.61 -19.75
C GLN A 10 -26.11 13.70 -19.40
N CYS A 11 -25.94 13.29 -18.14
CA CYS A 11 -24.94 12.31 -17.74
C CYS A 11 -25.08 11.00 -18.54
N LYS A 12 -26.30 10.49 -18.70
CA LYS A 12 -26.57 9.31 -19.53
C LYS A 12 -26.22 9.53 -21.00
N ALA A 13 -26.55 10.70 -21.55
CA ALA A 13 -26.18 11.05 -22.93
C ALA A 13 -24.67 11.17 -23.11
N ILE A 14 -23.94 11.71 -22.11
CA ILE A 14 -22.47 11.78 -22.13
C ILE A 14 -21.87 10.37 -22.16
N ARG A 15 -22.34 9.44 -21.33
CA ARG A 15 -21.89 8.04 -21.36
C ARG A 15 -22.03 7.43 -22.76
N GLN A 16 -23.20 7.58 -23.37
CA GLN A 16 -23.42 7.10 -24.74
C GLN A 16 -22.48 7.74 -25.77
N LEU A 17 -22.18 9.03 -25.62
CA LEU A 17 -21.22 9.70 -26.50
C LEU A 17 -19.79 9.21 -26.30
N ILE A 18 -19.40 8.83 -25.07
CA ILE A 18 -18.12 8.23 -24.76
C ILE A 18 -18.02 6.84 -25.43
N ASP A 19 -19.05 6.01 -25.27
CA ASP A 19 -19.12 4.67 -25.88
C ASP A 19 -19.09 4.74 -27.41
N ASP A 20 -19.74 5.75 -27.99
CA ASP A 20 -19.73 6.04 -29.43
C ASP A 20 -18.41 6.67 -29.93
N ASN A 21 -17.42 6.87 -29.05
CA ASN A 21 -16.15 7.57 -29.34
C ASN A 21 -16.32 9.02 -29.85
N LYS A 22 -17.43 9.68 -29.51
CA LYS A 22 -17.74 11.08 -29.87
C LYS A 22 -17.26 12.06 -28.81
N TYR A 23 -15.96 12.05 -28.51
CA TYR A 23 -15.37 12.75 -27.37
C TYR A 23 -15.53 14.28 -27.39
N THR A 24 -15.49 14.92 -28.56
CA THR A 24 -15.63 16.39 -28.66
C THR A 24 -17.01 16.87 -28.20
N LYS A 25 -18.07 16.17 -28.61
CA LYS A 25 -19.45 16.46 -28.19
C LYS A 25 -19.67 16.13 -26.72
N ALA A 26 -19.04 15.06 -26.23
CA ALA A 26 -19.07 14.72 -24.81
C ALA A 26 -18.46 15.86 -23.97
N LEU A 27 -17.30 16.39 -24.36
CA LEU A 27 -16.65 17.51 -23.67
C LEU A 27 -17.49 18.79 -23.67
N GLU A 28 -18.17 19.14 -24.75
CA GLU A 28 -19.09 20.29 -24.80
C GLU A 28 -20.23 20.16 -23.78
N LEU A 29 -20.78 18.96 -23.62
CA LEU A 29 -21.83 18.70 -22.63
C LEU A 29 -21.27 18.69 -21.20
N ILE A 30 -20.09 18.13 -20.98
CA ILE A 30 -19.42 18.13 -19.66
C ILE A 30 -19.12 19.56 -19.22
N ASP A 31 -18.62 20.41 -20.12
CA ASP A 31 -18.31 21.82 -19.85
C ASP A 31 -19.55 22.63 -19.43
N ALA A 32 -20.76 22.19 -19.81
CA ALA A 32 -22.02 22.86 -19.50
C ALA A 32 -22.63 22.44 -18.14
N ILE A 33 -22.20 21.31 -17.58
CA ILE A 33 -22.76 20.75 -16.34
C ILE A 33 -21.86 21.16 -15.16
N PRO A 34 -22.41 21.83 -14.13
CA PRO A 34 -21.65 22.10 -12.91
C PRO A 34 -21.33 20.80 -12.18
N LEU A 35 -20.08 20.65 -11.72
CA LEU A 35 -19.57 19.41 -11.12
C LEU A 35 -20.37 19.00 -9.87
N GLU A 36 -20.90 19.97 -9.11
CA GLU A 36 -21.73 19.75 -7.92
C GLU A 36 -23.02 18.97 -8.23
N GLU A 37 -23.54 19.13 -9.45
CA GLU A 37 -24.78 18.50 -9.89
C GLU A 37 -24.58 17.07 -10.41
N VAL A 38 -23.33 16.67 -10.69
CA VAL A 38 -22.98 15.29 -11.09
C VAL A 38 -22.96 14.42 -9.84
N GLY A 39 -23.92 13.52 -9.68
CA GLY A 39 -24.03 12.67 -8.49
C GLY A 39 -23.05 11.48 -8.47
N SER A 40 -22.81 10.87 -9.64
CA SER A 40 -21.99 9.67 -9.76
C SER A 40 -20.50 9.98 -9.72
N LEU A 41 -19.74 9.27 -8.89
CA LEU A 41 -18.27 9.35 -8.87
C LEU A 41 -17.65 8.79 -10.15
N ASP A 42 -18.22 7.69 -10.63
CA ASP A 42 -17.84 7.01 -11.86
C ASP A 42 -18.03 7.92 -13.11
N ASP A 43 -19.05 8.78 -13.13
CA ASP A 43 -19.15 9.82 -14.17
C ASP A 43 -18.03 10.86 -14.05
N LEU A 44 -17.72 11.30 -12.84
CA LEU A 44 -16.64 12.27 -12.61
C LEU A 44 -15.29 11.70 -13.05
N TYR A 45 -14.99 10.43 -12.77
CA TYR A 45 -13.77 9.77 -13.26
C TYR A 45 -13.71 9.73 -14.79
N ARG A 46 -14.80 9.32 -15.46
CA ARG A 46 -14.85 9.37 -16.94
C ARG A 46 -14.66 10.77 -17.50
N TYR A 47 -15.19 11.80 -16.83
CA TYR A 47 -15.02 13.18 -17.27
C TYR A 47 -13.56 13.64 -17.10
N ALA A 48 -12.90 13.24 -16.00
CA ALA A 48 -11.48 13.50 -15.77
C ALA A 48 -10.58 12.86 -16.85
N GLU A 49 -10.85 11.62 -17.25
CA GLU A 49 -10.13 10.95 -18.33
C GLU A 49 -10.31 11.65 -19.68
N LEU A 50 -11.53 12.12 -19.98
CA LEU A 50 -11.77 12.87 -21.21
C LEU A 50 -10.99 14.20 -21.23
N TYR A 51 -10.91 14.90 -20.09
CA TYR A 51 -10.10 16.11 -20.01
C TYR A 51 -8.61 15.84 -20.15
N GLU A 52 -8.11 14.71 -19.64
CA GLU A 52 -6.72 14.29 -19.87
C GLU A 52 -6.43 14.02 -21.34
N LYS A 53 -7.31 13.28 -22.02
CA LYS A 53 -7.21 13.05 -23.48
C LYS A 53 -7.25 14.35 -24.28
N ALA A 54 -7.88 15.39 -23.74
CA ALA A 54 -7.94 16.72 -24.32
C ALA A 54 -6.81 17.65 -23.84
N GLU A 55 -5.83 17.15 -23.07
CA GLU A 55 -4.73 17.91 -22.47
C GLU A 55 -5.17 19.07 -21.56
N ARG A 56 -6.40 19.03 -21.02
CA ARG A 56 -6.97 20.04 -20.11
C ARG A 56 -6.77 19.64 -18.65
N MET A 57 -5.52 19.67 -18.20
CA MET A 57 -5.13 19.18 -16.85
C MET A 57 -5.76 19.99 -15.71
N ASP A 58 -5.97 21.30 -15.89
CA ASP A 58 -6.62 22.15 -14.89
C ASP A 58 -8.03 21.67 -14.54
N LYS A 59 -8.80 21.28 -15.56
CA LYS A 59 -10.17 20.77 -15.39
C LYS A 59 -10.20 19.38 -14.76
N LYS A 60 -9.22 18.54 -15.09
CA LYS A 60 -9.01 17.26 -14.41
C LYS A 60 -8.76 17.49 -12.91
N LYS A 61 -7.92 18.48 -12.57
CA LYS A 61 -7.61 18.85 -11.19
C LYS A 61 -8.86 19.34 -10.45
N GLU A 62 -9.69 20.19 -11.07
CA GLU A 62 -10.97 20.64 -10.49
C GLU A 62 -11.90 19.48 -10.15
N ILE A 63 -12.05 18.51 -11.07
CA ILE A 63 -12.83 17.29 -10.80
C ILE A 63 -12.25 16.52 -9.61
N PHE A 64 -10.94 16.33 -9.56
CA PHE A 64 -10.32 15.58 -8.48
C PHE A 64 -10.48 16.27 -7.12
N TYR A 65 -10.39 17.60 -7.06
CA TYR A 65 -10.71 18.35 -5.85
C TYR A 65 -12.16 18.16 -5.42
N HIS A 66 -13.08 18.17 -6.37
CA HIS A 66 -14.49 17.92 -6.09
C HIS A 66 -14.75 16.51 -5.55
N ILE A 67 -14.14 15.49 -6.15
CA ILE A 67 -14.20 14.12 -5.64
C ILE A 67 -13.57 14.04 -4.24
N TYR A 68 -12.45 14.73 -4.01
CA TYR A 68 -11.80 14.77 -2.70
C TYR A 68 -12.69 15.43 -1.65
N HIS A 69 -13.33 16.57 -1.92
CA HIS A 69 -14.27 17.20 -0.98
C HIS A 69 -15.49 16.34 -0.65
N ARG A 70 -15.86 15.40 -1.53
CA ARG A 70 -16.94 14.43 -1.25
C ARG A 70 -16.48 13.23 -0.44
N THR A 71 -15.32 12.69 -0.78
CA THR A 71 -14.85 11.41 -0.24
C THR A 71 -13.93 11.56 0.97
N HIS A 72 -13.23 12.70 1.07
CA HIS A 72 -12.10 12.94 1.99
C HIS A 72 -11.08 11.79 1.98
N SER A 73 -10.97 11.09 0.84
CA SER A 73 -10.17 9.88 0.75
C SER A 73 -8.70 10.22 0.56
N ARG A 74 -7.85 9.55 1.34
CA ARG A 74 -6.39 9.64 1.20
C ARG A 74 -5.91 9.16 -0.17
N TYR A 75 -6.64 8.23 -0.79
CA TYR A 75 -6.39 7.81 -2.18
C TYR A 75 -6.55 8.98 -3.16
N MET A 76 -7.57 9.82 -2.98
CA MET A 76 -7.78 11.00 -3.83
C MET A 76 -6.73 12.09 -3.61
N LEU A 77 -6.27 12.29 -2.37
CA LEU A 77 -5.13 13.15 -2.09
C LEU A 77 -3.87 12.69 -2.83
N ASN A 78 -3.59 11.37 -2.85
CA ASN A 78 -2.46 10.82 -3.59
C ASN A 78 -2.56 11.14 -5.10
N ARG A 79 -3.73 10.92 -5.71
CA ARG A 79 -3.96 11.23 -7.13
C ARG A 79 -3.83 12.73 -7.43
N LEU A 80 -4.43 13.57 -6.59
CA LEU A 80 -4.31 15.03 -6.69
C LEU A 80 -2.85 15.48 -6.61
N LEU A 81 -2.10 14.96 -5.65
CA LEU A 81 -0.69 15.30 -5.47
C LEU A 81 0.13 14.92 -6.71
N ARG A 82 -0.03 13.69 -7.23
CA ARG A 82 0.68 13.24 -8.44
C ARG A 82 0.34 14.10 -9.66
N LEU A 83 -0.93 14.45 -9.84
CA LEU A 83 -1.37 15.35 -10.90
C LEU A 83 -0.74 16.74 -10.77
N THR A 84 -0.71 17.27 -9.55
CA THR A 84 -0.17 18.61 -9.24
C THR A 84 1.34 18.68 -9.47
N ILE A 85 2.07 17.63 -9.07
CA ILE A 85 3.49 17.48 -9.39
C ILE A 85 3.71 17.47 -10.91
N ARG A 86 2.88 16.75 -11.68
CA ARG A 86 2.95 16.72 -13.16
C ARG A 86 2.69 18.09 -13.77
N MET A 87 1.80 18.88 -13.18
CA MET A 87 1.53 20.26 -13.59
C MET A 87 2.65 21.24 -13.22
N GLY A 88 3.58 20.85 -12.34
CA GLY A 88 4.70 21.68 -11.89
C GLY A 88 4.35 22.70 -10.81
N ASP A 89 3.14 22.62 -10.22
CA ASP A 89 2.74 23.50 -9.11
C ASP A 89 3.29 22.95 -7.78
N MET A 90 4.54 23.31 -7.48
CA MET A 90 5.25 22.76 -6.32
C MET A 90 4.74 23.31 -4.98
N GLU A 91 4.12 24.49 -4.98
CA GLU A 91 3.55 25.07 -3.77
C GLU A 91 2.31 24.28 -3.34
N GLU A 92 1.37 24.09 -4.26
CA GLU A 92 0.17 23.28 -4.03
C GLU A 92 0.52 21.80 -3.77
N ALA A 93 1.54 21.25 -4.46
CA ALA A 93 2.01 19.89 -4.21
C ALA A 93 2.52 19.70 -2.76
N ARG A 94 3.23 20.68 -2.19
CA ARG A 94 3.66 20.61 -0.78
C ARG A 94 2.48 20.63 0.18
N GLU A 95 1.50 21.48 -0.05
CA GLU A 95 0.29 21.56 0.78
C GLU A 95 -0.49 20.25 0.73
N LEU A 96 -0.67 19.69 -0.47
CA LEU A 96 -1.33 18.40 -0.66
C LEU A 96 -0.55 17.24 0.00
N TYR A 97 0.79 17.25 -0.08
CA TYR A 97 1.62 16.26 0.60
C TYR A 97 1.52 16.37 2.12
N PHE A 98 1.55 17.58 2.67
CA PHE A 98 1.35 17.81 4.10
C PHE A 98 -0.04 17.31 4.55
N ALA A 99 -1.09 17.64 3.80
CA ALA A 99 -2.43 17.12 4.05
C ALA A 99 -2.47 15.57 4.01
N TYR A 100 -1.74 14.95 3.08
CA TYR A 100 -1.63 13.49 2.97
C TYR A 100 -0.90 12.85 4.16
N GLU A 101 0.16 13.48 4.69
CA GLU A 101 0.88 13.04 5.89
C GLU A 101 0.00 13.17 7.15
N VAL A 102 -0.76 14.27 7.27
CA VAL A 102 -1.64 14.49 8.43
C VAL A 102 -2.87 13.57 8.41
N ALA A 103 -3.38 13.22 7.21
CA ALA A 103 -4.60 12.42 7.05
C ALA A 103 -4.47 10.95 7.49
N GLY A 104 -3.26 10.41 7.70
CA GLY A 104 -3.12 9.01 8.08
C GLY A 104 -1.70 8.58 8.44
N PRO A 105 -1.53 7.30 8.85
CA PRO A 105 -0.23 6.78 9.27
C PRO A 105 0.78 6.76 8.12
N ILE A 106 2.07 6.75 8.44
CA ILE A 106 3.14 6.59 7.45
C ILE A 106 3.01 5.21 6.77
N THR A 107 2.92 5.22 5.45
CA THR A 107 2.81 4.04 4.56
C THR A 107 3.91 4.06 3.50
N LEU A 108 4.02 3.00 2.69
CA LEU A 108 4.90 2.98 1.51
C LEU A 108 4.64 4.20 0.61
N ASP A 109 3.37 4.42 0.23
CA ASP A 109 2.94 5.59 -0.54
C ASP A 109 3.44 6.93 0.01
N THR A 110 3.61 7.04 1.33
CA THR A 110 4.12 8.27 1.95
C THR A 110 5.58 8.52 1.52
N PHE A 111 6.42 7.49 1.52
CA PHE A 111 7.81 7.59 1.06
C PHE A 111 7.89 7.78 -0.45
N GLU A 112 7.03 7.10 -1.22
CA GLU A 112 6.98 7.28 -2.68
C GLU A 112 6.62 8.73 -3.05
N LEU A 113 5.57 9.27 -2.43
CA LEU A 113 5.14 10.65 -2.66
C LEU A 113 6.21 11.65 -2.21
N ARG A 114 6.89 11.40 -1.08
CA ARG A 114 8.01 12.21 -0.61
C ARG A 114 9.15 12.22 -1.64
N TYR A 115 9.50 11.06 -2.18
CA TYR A 115 10.52 10.94 -3.22
C TYR A 115 10.14 11.72 -4.48
N LEU A 116 8.90 11.55 -4.96
CA LEU A 116 8.42 12.24 -6.15
C LEU A 116 8.40 13.76 -5.97
N LEU A 117 7.95 14.24 -4.81
CA LEU A 117 7.96 15.66 -4.48
C LEU A 117 9.38 16.21 -4.46
N ALA A 118 10.29 15.60 -3.69
CA ALA A 118 11.68 16.03 -3.58
C ALA A 118 12.38 16.06 -4.95
N LYS A 119 12.12 15.05 -5.78
CA LYS A 119 12.66 14.98 -7.14
C LYS A 119 12.14 16.13 -8.01
N ALA A 120 10.85 16.42 -7.96
CA ALA A 120 10.24 17.51 -8.71
C ALA A 120 10.68 18.90 -8.22
N GLU A 121 11.01 19.04 -6.93
CA GLU A 121 11.60 20.26 -6.36
C GLU A 121 13.07 20.47 -6.78
N GLY A 122 13.70 19.46 -7.39
CA GLY A 122 15.11 19.49 -7.75
C GLY A 122 16.04 19.36 -6.54
N GLU A 123 15.57 18.69 -5.48
CA GLU A 123 16.41 18.36 -4.33
C GLU A 123 17.64 17.55 -4.77
N PRO A 124 18.79 17.70 -4.09
CA PRO A 124 20.03 17.06 -4.49
C PRO A 124 19.92 15.54 -4.33
N PRO A 125 20.69 14.77 -5.12
CA PRO A 125 20.58 13.31 -5.15
C PRO A 125 20.83 12.67 -3.77
N GLU A 126 21.62 13.29 -2.89
CA GLU A 126 21.82 12.82 -1.52
C GLU A 126 20.52 12.80 -0.71
N ARG A 127 19.62 13.76 -0.94
CA ARG A 127 18.31 13.78 -0.27
C ARG A 127 17.42 12.67 -0.79
N LEU A 128 17.43 12.42 -2.09
CA LEU A 128 16.69 11.33 -2.73
C LEU A 128 17.17 9.96 -2.23
N ILE A 129 18.48 9.77 -2.12
CA ILE A 129 19.10 8.55 -1.56
C ILE A 129 18.60 8.31 -0.14
N GLN A 130 18.59 9.32 0.73
CA GLN A 130 18.11 9.17 2.11
C GLN A 130 16.66 8.66 2.18
N ILE A 131 15.77 9.21 1.33
CA ILE A 131 14.37 8.79 1.28
C ILE A 131 14.26 7.32 0.85
N LEU A 132 15.03 6.90 -0.14
CA LEU A 132 15.03 5.52 -0.62
C LEU A 132 15.70 4.54 0.36
N GLU A 133 16.75 4.95 1.07
CA GLU A 133 17.36 4.17 2.15
C GLU A 133 16.39 3.98 3.34
N GLU A 134 15.56 5.00 3.65
CA GLU A 134 14.47 4.89 4.63
C GLU A 134 13.39 3.92 4.14
N LEU A 135 12.97 4.05 2.87
CA LEU A 135 12.00 3.15 2.25
C LEU A 135 12.47 1.70 2.29
N LYS A 136 13.72 1.43 1.89
CA LYS A 136 14.34 0.08 1.90
C LYS A 136 14.29 -0.60 3.27
N LYS A 137 14.31 0.16 4.38
CA LYS A 137 14.21 -0.38 5.75
C LYS A 137 12.80 -0.84 6.10
N GLU A 138 11.78 -0.22 5.51
CA GLU A 138 10.37 -0.57 5.74
C GLU A 138 9.89 -1.63 4.73
N GLU A 139 10.21 -1.46 3.44
CA GLU A 139 9.88 -2.40 2.37
C GLU A 139 10.90 -2.33 1.23
N TYR A 140 11.40 -3.49 0.80
CA TYR A 140 12.33 -3.60 -0.31
C TYR A 140 11.64 -4.16 -1.56
N THR A 141 11.62 -3.39 -2.64
CA THR A 141 11.03 -3.73 -3.94
C THR A 141 12.06 -3.52 -5.05
N GLU A 142 11.87 -4.21 -6.18
CA GLU A 142 12.80 -4.18 -7.32
C GLU A 142 12.92 -2.77 -7.92
N GLU A 143 11.80 -2.07 -8.12
CA GLU A 143 11.74 -0.73 -8.71
C GLU A 143 12.53 0.30 -7.87
N TRP A 144 12.25 0.35 -6.56
CA TRP A 144 12.89 1.29 -5.65
C TRP A 144 14.34 0.93 -5.36
N GLY A 145 14.68 -0.37 -5.30
CA GLY A 145 16.06 -0.82 -5.19
C GLY A 145 16.89 -0.43 -6.41
N PHE A 146 16.34 -0.56 -7.62
CA PHE A 146 17.05 -0.15 -8.84
C PHE A 146 17.20 1.38 -8.92
N ARG A 147 16.16 2.13 -8.56
CA ARG A 147 16.25 3.60 -8.49
C ARG A 147 17.33 4.07 -7.52
N LEU A 148 17.48 3.38 -6.38
CA LEU A 148 18.54 3.65 -5.40
C LEU A 148 19.92 3.35 -5.99
N ALA A 149 20.09 2.23 -6.70
CA ALA A 149 21.35 1.89 -7.38
C ALA A 149 21.76 2.98 -8.39
N CYS A 150 20.84 3.45 -9.23
CA CYS A 150 21.11 4.55 -10.18
C CYS A 150 21.56 5.84 -9.46
N LEU A 151 20.96 6.17 -8.31
CA LEU A 151 21.38 7.35 -7.55
C LEU A 151 22.76 7.18 -6.91
N TYR A 152 23.14 5.97 -6.50
CA TYR A 152 24.49 5.69 -6.02
C TYR A 152 25.53 5.86 -7.12
N GLU A 153 25.25 5.39 -8.34
CA GLU A 153 26.14 5.60 -9.49
C GLU A 153 26.33 7.09 -9.78
N LYS A 154 25.23 7.85 -9.87
CA LYS A 154 25.26 9.32 -10.10
C LYS A 154 26.03 10.10 -9.05
N THR A 155 26.01 9.66 -7.79
CA THR A 155 26.74 10.30 -6.69
C THR A 155 28.16 9.76 -6.52
N GLY A 156 28.63 8.87 -7.40
CA GLY A 156 29.96 8.27 -7.35
C GLY A 156 30.15 7.24 -6.24
N GLN A 157 29.07 6.78 -5.60
CA GLN A 157 29.08 5.74 -4.56
C GLN A 157 29.07 4.34 -5.22
N ILE A 158 30.10 4.06 -6.03
CA ILE A 158 30.17 2.86 -6.87
C ILE A 158 30.08 1.57 -6.06
N ASP A 159 30.76 1.48 -4.91
CA ASP A 159 30.72 0.29 -4.04
C ASP A 159 29.28 -0.06 -3.61
N LYS A 160 28.49 0.97 -3.25
CA LYS A 160 27.09 0.79 -2.85
C LYS A 160 26.21 0.43 -4.05
N CYS A 161 26.45 1.05 -5.21
CA CYS A 161 25.74 0.72 -6.45
C CYS A 161 25.93 -0.75 -6.82
N ILE A 162 27.18 -1.23 -6.83
CA ILE A 162 27.53 -2.63 -7.11
C ILE A 162 26.82 -3.56 -6.13
N GLN A 163 26.82 -3.22 -4.84
CA GLN A 163 26.15 -4.02 -3.83
C GLN A 163 24.64 -4.06 -4.02
N GLU A 164 23.98 -2.94 -4.33
CA GLU A 164 22.55 -2.90 -4.61
C GLU A 164 22.19 -3.68 -5.87
N CYS A 165 22.96 -3.59 -6.96
CA CYS A 165 22.72 -4.38 -8.17
C CYS A 165 22.85 -5.89 -7.89
N LYS A 166 23.84 -6.30 -7.09
CA LYS A 166 23.98 -7.68 -6.63
C LYS A 166 22.81 -8.10 -5.75
N ASP A 167 22.35 -7.23 -4.85
CA ASP A 167 21.17 -7.47 -4.04
C ASP A 167 19.91 -7.60 -4.90
N LEU A 168 19.73 -6.77 -5.93
CA LEU A 168 18.61 -6.87 -6.88
C LEU A 168 18.62 -8.21 -7.61
N LYS A 169 19.77 -8.61 -8.18
CA LYS A 169 19.91 -9.90 -8.86
C LYS A 169 19.64 -11.06 -7.92
N LEU A 170 20.21 -10.98 -6.71
CA LEU A 170 20.00 -11.98 -5.69
C LEU A 170 18.52 -12.08 -5.36
N TRP A 171 17.87 -10.99 -4.94
CA TRP A 171 16.52 -10.96 -4.39
C TRP A 171 15.42 -11.22 -5.41
N PHE A 172 15.57 -10.75 -6.65
CA PHE A 172 14.49 -10.75 -7.64
C PHE A 172 14.77 -11.67 -8.85
N GLY A 173 15.97 -12.24 -8.96
CA GLY A 173 16.25 -13.30 -9.93
C GLY A 173 16.44 -12.79 -11.35
N GLU A 174 15.43 -12.90 -12.19
CA GLU A 174 15.44 -12.40 -13.58
C GLU A 174 14.23 -11.50 -13.82
N GLY A 175 14.38 -10.52 -14.71
CA GLY A 175 13.34 -9.54 -15.00
C GLY A 175 13.91 -8.29 -15.63
N LYS A 176 13.06 -7.49 -16.29
CA LYS A 176 13.50 -6.29 -17.03
C LYS A 176 14.30 -5.32 -16.17
N ILE A 177 13.92 -5.15 -14.90
CA ILE A 177 14.60 -4.24 -13.97
C ILE A 177 15.90 -4.87 -13.47
N VAL A 178 15.90 -6.16 -13.10
CA VAL A 178 17.14 -6.88 -12.77
C VAL A 178 18.14 -6.89 -13.92
N ASP A 179 17.70 -7.13 -15.17
CA ASP A 179 18.57 -7.11 -16.35
C ASP A 179 19.23 -5.74 -16.54
N ARG A 180 18.46 -4.68 -16.33
CA ARG A 180 18.98 -3.30 -16.29
C ARG A 180 19.95 -3.07 -15.12
N ALA A 181 19.68 -3.64 -13.95
CA ALA A 181 20.59 -3.58 -12.81
C ALA A 181 21.92 -4.30 -13.10
N MET A 182 21.89 -5.40 -13.85
CA MET A 182 23.10 -6.10 -14.30
C MET A 182 23.88 -5.30 -15.34
N GLN A 183 23.20 -4.60 -16.26
CA GLN A 183 23.87 -3.66 -17.17
C GLN A 183 24.56 -2.52 -16.42
N LEU A 184 23.89 -1.98 -15.39
CA LEU A 184 24.46 -0.94 -14.51
C LEU A 184 25.66 -1.49 -13.72
N LEU A 185 25.60 -2.74 -13.26
CA LEU A 185 26.71 -3.43 -12.60
C LEU A 185 27.92 -3.53 -13.53
N GLU A 186 27.73 -4.00 -14.77
CA GLU A 186 28.80 -4.10 -15.77
C GLU A 186 29.42 -2.74 -16.09
N HIS A 187 28.60 -1.68 -16.17
CA HIS A 187 29.08 -0.31 -16.38
C HIS A 187 29.94 0.18 -15.20
N CYS A 188 29.51 -0.08 -13.96
CA CYS A 188 30.26 0.27 -12.75
C CYS A 188 31.59 -0.49 -12.65
N GLU A 189 31.62 -1.76 -13.07
CA GLU A 189 32.83 -2.58 -13.07
C GLU A 189 33.74 -2.28 -14.27
N ASN A 190 33.20 -1.75 -15.38
CA ASN A 190 33.94 -1.45 -16.59
C ASN A 190 33.43 -0.14 -17.27
N PRO A 191 34.01 1.03 -16.93
CA PRO A 191 33.55 2.36 -17.37
C PRO A 191 33.68 2.65 -18.89
N ALA A 192 34.05 1.65 -19.70
CA ALA A 192 34.28 1.78 -21.14
C ALA A 192 33.03 1.50 -22.00
N VAL A 193 31.88 1.18 -21.40
CA VAL A 193 30.60 0.96 -22.09
C VAL A 193 29.70 2.19 -21.89
N ALA A 194 29.06 2.64 -22.98
CA ALA A 194 28.37 3.92 -23.14
C ALA A 194 27.23 4.22 -22.15
N GLU A 195 26.86 5.51 -22.10
CA GLU A 195 26.13 6.27 -21.08
C GLU A 195 24.78 5.66 -20.58
N PRO A 196 24.52 5.66 -19.26
CA PRO A 196 23.28 5.17 -18.63
C PRO A 196 22.07 6.12 -18.70
N GLU A 197 22.15 7.25 -19.42
CA GLU A 197 21.06 8.25 -19.47
C GLU A 197 19.73 7.72 -20.04
N GLU A 198 19.77 6.70 -20.91
CA GLU A 198 18.55 6.07 -21.47
C GLU A 198 17.78 5.19 -20.45
N LEU A 199 18.41 4.76 -19.36
CA LEU A 199 17.78 3.88 -18.37
C LEU A 199 16.82 4.60 -17.42
N GLU A 200 17.06 5.88 -17.13
CA GLU A 200 16.24 6.62 -16.18
C GLU A 200 14.90 7.07 -16.81
N GLU A 201 14.94 7.41 -18.09
CA GLU A 201 13.79 7.85 -18.89
C GLU A 201 12.82 6.68 -19.18
N THR A 202 13.33 5.45 -19.24
CA THR A 202 12.52 4.24 -19.43
C THR A 202 11.81 3.81 -18.14
N ILE A 203 12.41 3.99 -16.97
CA ILE A 203 11.72 3.77 -15.67
C ILE A 203 10.60 4.79 -15.49
N GLU A 204 10.74 6.04 -15.89
CA GLU A 204 9.64 7.02 -15.77
C GLU A 204 8.44 6.68 -16.66
N LYS A 205 8.68 6.09 -17.82
CA LYS A 205 7.64 5.57 -18.71
C LYS A 205 7.06 4.22 -18.26
N GLU A 206 7.88 3.40 -17.58
CA GLU A 206 7.52 2.08 -17.03
C GLU A 206 7.16 2.07 -15.54
N MET A 207 7.15 3.23 -14.86
CA MET A 207 6.34 3.46 -13.67
C MET A 207 4.96 3.76 -14.21
N PRO A 208 4.12 2.76 -14.51
CA PRO A 208 2.75 3.08 -14.83
C PRO A 208 2.23 3.93 -13.67
N GLU A 209 1.44 4.97 -13.96
CA GLU A 209 0.26 5.17 -13.13
C GLU A 209 -0.35 3.78 -13.04
N ARG A 210 -0.11 3.07 -11.92
CA ARG A 210 -0.49 1.68 -11.71
C ARG A 210 -1.82 1.46 -12.43
N ARG A 211 -1.75 0.76 -13.56
CA ARG A 211 -2.79 0.76 -14.59
C ARG A 211 -4.13 0.65 -13.88
N GLU A 212 -5.02 1.60 -14.18
CA GLU A 212 -6.33 1.76 -13.53
C GLU A 212 -7.30 0.60 -13.89
N GLU A 213 -6.89 -0.65 -13.69
CA GLU A 213 -7.76 -1.81 -13.71
C GLU A 213 -8.42 -1.97 -12.33
N TYR A 214 -9.31 -1.03 -11.99
CA TYR A 214 -10.22 -1.15 -10.83
C TYR A 214 -11.64 -0.63 -11.13
N GLU A 215 -12.01 -0.43 -12.40
CA GLU A 215 -13.39 -0.15 -12.79
C GLU A 215 -14.02 -1.38 -13.47
N SER A 216 -14.20 -2.47 -12.72
CA SER A 216 -15.28 -3.45 -13.01
C SER A 216 -15.36 -4.54 -11.94
N SER A 217 -15.80 -4.20 -10.73
CA SER A 217 -16.45 -5.20 -9.89
C SER A 217 -17.52 -4.53 -9.05
N GLU A 218 -18.76 -4.94 -9.35
CA GLU A 218 -19.94 -4.89 -8.48
C GLU A 218 -20.65 -3.54 -8.31
N THR A 219 -21.43 -3.18 -9.33
CA THR A 219 -22.85 -2.95 -9.04
C THR A 219 -23.61 -4.15 -9.56
N GLU A 220 -23.88 -5.12 -8.68
CA GLU A 220 -24.95 -6.09 -8.97
C GLU A 220 -26.24 -5.30 -9.19
N GLU A 221 -26.75 -5.36 -10.41
CA GLU A 221 -28.13 -5.04 -10.73
C GLU A 221 -29.00 -6.04 -9.98
N ILE A 222 -29.59 -5.63 -8.86
CA ILE A 222 -30.73 -6.36 -8.30
C ILE A 222 -31.92 -6.06 -9.24
N GLU A 223 -32.19 -7.02 -10.13
CA GLU A 223 -33.47 -7.13 -10.83
C GLU A 223 -34.58 -7.40 -9.78
N GLU A 224 -35.35 -6.37 -9.41
CA GLU A 224 -36.70 -6.58 -8.88
C GLU A 224 -37.73 -6.29 -9.97
N GLU A 225 -38.30 -7.37 -10.53
CA GLU A 225 -39.55 -7.29 -11.27
C GLU A 225 -40.76 -7.12 -10.32
N PRO A 226 -41.86 -6.51 -10.82
CA PRO A 226 -42.79 -5.75 -10.01
C PRO A 226 -43.94 -6.57 -9.44
N GLN A 227 -44.42 -6.21 -8.25
CA GLN A 227 -45.77 -6.56 -7.81
C GLN A 227 -46.61 -5.30 -7.56
N GLU A 228 -47.67 -5.19 -8.36
CA GLU A 228 -48.81 -4.31 -8.19
C GLU A 228 -49.52 -4.57 -6.84
N ASN A 229 -49.90 -3.50 -6.13
CA ASN A 229 -51.29 -3.23 -5.77
C ASN A 229 -51.44 -1.84 -5.10
N GLU A 230 -52.10 -0.96 -5.85
CA GLU A 230 -53.11 0.06 -5.53
C GLU A 230 -53.11 0.80 -4.17
N ASP A 231 -52.90 2.13 -4.27
CA ASP A 231 -53.57 3.30 -3.67
C ASP A 231 -53.99 3.25 -2.17
N VAL A 232 -53.75 4.28 -1.35
CA VAL A 232 -54.48 5.57 -1.36
C VAL A 232 -53.82 6.60 -0.42
N ASP A 233 -53.82 7.85 -0.90
CA ASP A 233 -53.84 9.18 -0.26
C ASP A 233 -52.60 9.92 0.34
N GLU A 234 -52.45 11.10 -0.27
CA GLU A 234 -51.80 12.35 0.13
C GLU A 234 -52.00 12.75 1.60
N ALA A 235 -50.93 13.23 2.26
CA ALA A 235 -50.79 14.66 2.59
C ALA A 235 -49.64 14.95 3.56
N SER A 236 -49.05 16.12 3.33
CA SER A 236 -48.40 17.04 4.28
C SER A 236 -46.89 16.94 4.55
N GLU A 237 -46.25 18.06 4.22
CA GLU A 237 -44.92 18.50 4.62
C GLU A 237 -44.84 18.68 6.15
N SER A 238 -43.69 18.35 6.75
CA SER A 238 -43.19 19.06 7.93
C SER A 238 -41.69 18.85 8.11
N TYR A 239 -40.98 19.96 8.22
CA TYR A 239 -39.59 20.08 8.68
C TYR A 239 -39.44 19.69 10.17
N GLY A 240 -38.19 19.43 10.58
CA GLY A 240 -37.74 19.21 11.97
C GLY A 240 -37.55 17.72 12.25
N GLU A 241 -36.48 17.23 12.87
CA GLU A 241 -35.68 17.83 13.93
C GLU A 241 -34.39 16.99 14.09
N ILE A 242 -33.27 17.68 14.28
CA ILE A 242 -31.97 17.10 14.60
C ILE A 242 -32.04 16.59 16.04
N VAL A 243 -31.91 15.28 16.24
CA VAL A 243 -31.71 14.72 17.58
C VAL A 243 -30.22 14.43 17.76
N ARG A 244 -29.60 15.29 18.57
CA ARG A 244 -28.32 15.05 19.25
C ARG A 244 -28.58 14.14 20.44
N GLU A 245 -27.65 13.24 20.71
CA GLU A 245 -27.54 12.50 21.98
C GLU A 245 -26.09 12.55 22.48
N PRO A 246 -25.86 12.41 23.80
CA PRO A 246 -25.20 13.46 24.57
C PRO A 246 -23.77 13.14 25.01
N GLU A 247 -23.03 14.23 25.22
CA GLU A 247 -21.81 14.28 26.01
C GLU A 247 -22.12 14.06 27.50
N THR A 248 -21.31 13.25 28.16
CA THR A 248 -21.17 13.24 29.62
C THR A 248 -19.82 13.82 29.98
N GLU A 249 -19.86 14.96 30.67
CA GLU A 249 -18.77 15.60 31.40
C GLU A 249 -18.22 14.70 32.51
N SER A 250 -16.91 14.80 32.72
CA SER A 250 -16.34 14.83 34.07
C SER A 250 -15.19 15.85 34.08
N GLU A 251 -15.40 16.93 34.82
CA GLU A 251 -14.46 17.97 35.26
C GLU A 251 -13.23 17.33 35.92
N GLU A 252 -12.00 17.83 35.76
CA GLU A 252 -11.29 18.89 36.53
C GLU A 252 -9.82 18.77 36.02
N GLU A 253 -8.96 19.77 35.81
CA GLU A 253 -8.65 21.02 36.52
C GLU A 253 -7.82 21.93 35.56
N GLU A 254 -8.08 23.24 35.59
CA GLU A 254 -7.27 24.28 34.95
C GLU A 254 -5.94 24.50 35.71
N GLU A 255 -4.84 24.72 34.98
CA GLU A 255 -3.78 25.63 35.44
C GLU A 255 -3.35 26.59 34.31
N VAL A 256 -3.21 27.84 34.71
CA VAL A 256 -3.19 29.08 33.93
C VAL A 256 -1.82 29.32 33.26
N LEU A 257 -1.81 29.72 31.99
CA LEU A 257 -0.63 30.25 31.28
C LEU A 257 -0.60 31.79 31.39
N ASP A 258 0.47 32.33 31.97
CA ASP A 258 0.80 33.77 31.91
C ASP A 258 1.89 33.99 30.85
N PRO A 259 1.72 34.93 29.88
CA PRO A 259 2.66 35.16 28.79
C PRO A 259 3.54 36.38 29.07
N ASP A 260 4.85 36.18 29.29
CA ASP A 260 5.83 37.25 29.12
C ASP A 260 7.21 36.69 28.73
N ALA A 261 7.72 37.13 27.58
CA ALA A 261 9.03 36.80 27.02
C ALA A 261 10.17 37.55 27.75
N PRO A 262 11.46 37.14 27.65
CA PRO A 262 12.25 37.59 26.49
C PRO A 262 13.35 36.63 25.98
N LEU A 263 13.74 36.86 24.71
CA LEU A 263 14.91 36.33 24.00
C LEU A 263 16.25 36.79 24.59
N ILE A 264 17.23 35.89 24.80
CA ILE A 264 18.69 36.17 24.71
C ILE A 264 19.46 34.89 24.26
N GLU A 265 20.46 35.11 23.41
CA GLU A 265 21.44 34.19 22.81
C GLU A 265 22.41 33.47 23.77
N SER A 266 23.02 32.40 23.24
CA SER A 266 24.42 31.96 23.41
C SER A 266 24.73 30.67 24.23
N VAL A 267 25.24 29.68 23.47
CA VAL A 267 26.36 28.75 23.69
C VAL A 267 26.55 28.06 25.07
N GLY A 268 26.52 26.73 25.07
CA GLY A 268 27.19 25.92 26.11
C GLY A 268 26.69 24.47 26.20
N GLU A 269 27.56 23.51 25.88
CA GLU A 269 27.38 22.06 25.95
C GLU A 269 26.81 21.55 27.29
N VAL A 270 25.78 20.69 27.30
CA VAL A 270 25.64 19.62 28.32
C VAL A 270 24.86 18.40 27.77
N LYS A 271 25.55 17.25 27.84
CA LYS A 271 25.08 15.85 27.90
C LYS A 271 23.57 15.62 28.07
N VAL A 272 22.93 15.01 27.07
CA VAL A 272 21.62 14.35 27.27
C VAL A 272 21.84 12.86 27.53
N VAL A 273 21.57 12.50 28.79
CA VAL A 273 21.54 11.16 29.34
C VAL A 273 20.43 10.35 28.67
N ALA A 274 20.78 9.23 28.06
CA ALA A 274 19.84 8.23 27.57
C ALA A 274 18.98 7.68 28.72
N LYS A 275 17.74 8.17 28.85
CA LYS A 275 16.71 7.47 29.63
C LYS A 275 16.06 6.41 28.73
N ARG A 276 16.68 5.22 28.69
CA ARG A 276 15.98 3.97 28.32
C ARG A 276 14.81 3.80 29.28
N LYS A 277 13.56 3.95 28.79
CA LYS A 277 12.40 3.36 29.46
C LYS A 277 12.61 1.84 29.38
N LYS A 278 12.89 1.21 30.53
CA LYS A 278 12.82 -0.25 30.66
C LYS A 278 11.34 -0.63 30.56
N GLU A 279 10.94 -1.14 29.40
CA GLU A 279 9.67 -1.84 29.26
C GLU A 279 9.68 -3.06 30.19
N LYS A 280 8.61 -3.21 30.97
CA LYS A 280 8.41 -4.38 31.84
C LYS A 280 8.11 -5.59 30.94
N PRO A 281 8.62 -6.80 31.25
CA PRO A 281 8.21 -8.01 30.55
C PRO A 281 6.70 -8.18 30.71
N LEU A 282 5.99 -8.49 29.62
CA LEU A 282 4.58 -8.90 29.69
C LEU A 282 4.47 -10.10 30.62
N GLN A 283 3.70 -9.97 31.71
CA GLN A 283 3.32 -11.10 32.54
C GLN A 283 2.28 -11.92 31.77
N LYS A 284 2.52 -13.23 31.59
CA LYS A 284 1.51 -14.15 31.08
C LYS A 284 0.28 -14.07 32.02
N PRO A 285 -0.92 -13.72 31.54
CA PRO A 285 -2.11 -13.80 32.37
C PRO A 285 -2.33 -15.25 32.81
N GLU A 286 -2.77 -15.48 34.06
CA GLU A 286 -2.97 -16.82 34.65
C GLU A 286 -4.10 -17.63 33.97
N ASN A 287 -4.79 -17.05 32.97
CA ASN A 287 -5.97 -17.61 32.34
C ASN A 287 -5.90 -17.50 30.80
N VAL A 288 -4.84 -18.08 30.22
CA VAL A 288 -4.59 -18.08 28.75
C VAL A 288 -5.68 -18.86 28.00
N GLU A 289 -6.26 -19.89 28.60
CA GLU A 289 -7.29 -20.75 27.99
C GLU A 289 -8.62 -20.03 27.74
N GLU A 290 -9.06 -19.14 28.63
CA GLU A 290 -10.33 -18.41 28.48
C GLU A 290 -10.24 -17.23 27.48
N LEU A 291 -9.02 -16.81 27.12
CA LEU A 291 -8.74 -15.81 26.06
C LEU A 291 -8.55 -16.43 24.66
N LEU A 292 -8.45 -17.76 24.58
CA LEU A 292 -8.32 -18.52 23.34
C LEU A 292 -9.67 -19.00 22.78
N GLU A 293 -10.76 -18.81 23.52
CA GLU A 293 -12.12 -19.00 22.99
C GLU A 293 -12.51 -17.80 22.09
N GLU A 294 -12.13 -17.89 20.81
CA GLU A 294 -12.73 -17.07 19.75
C GLU A 294 -13.48 -17.97 18.75
N LYS A 295 -14.78 -17.63 18.58
CA LYS A 295 -15.73 -17.84 17.47
C LYS A 295 -15.31 -18.69 16.26
N GLU A 296 -16.33 -19.41 15.74
CA GLU A 296 -16.41 -20.11 14.44
C GLU A 296 -15.13 -20.03 13.60
N GLU A 297 -14.26 -21.02 13.79
CA GLU A 297 -13.12 -21.24 12.92
C GLU A 297 -13.64 -21.81 11.59
N ASP A 298 -13.17 -21.24 10.49
CA ASP A 298 -13.62 -21.61 9.15
C ASP A 298 -12.80 -22.79 8.66
N ILE A 299 -13.48 -23.85 8.21
CA ILE A 299 -12.83 -25.06 7.71
C ILE A 299 -13.21 -25.16 6.24
N SER A 300 -12.21 -25.10 5.37
CA SER A 300 -12.44 -25.27 3.93
C SER A 300 -12.87 -26.69 3.57
N ASP A 301 -13.31 -26.88 2.34
CA ASP A 301 -13.69 -28.20 1.82
C ASP A 301 -12.53 -29.21 1.85
N HIS A 302 -11.29 -28.73 1.82
CA HIS A 302 -10.07 -29.55 1.96
C HIS A 302 -9.66 -29.79 3.43
N GLY A 303 -10.49 -29.40 4.40
CA GLY A 303 -10.24 -29.60 5.83
C GLY A 303 -9.19 -28.65 6.42
N ILE A 304 -8.90 -27.54 5.74
CA ILE A 304 -7.90 -26.57 6.19
C ILE A 304 -8.59 -25.55 7.10
N LEU A 305 -8.05 -25.41 8.31
CA LEU A 305 -8.53 -24.46 9.31
C LEU A 305 -8.00 -23.05 9.04
N TYR A 306 -8.90 -22.12 8.74
CA TYR A 306 -8.65 -20.69 8.65
C TYR A 306 -9.17 -19.96 9.88
N ARG A 307 -8.43 -18.92 10.27
CA ARG A 307 -8.70 -18.11 11.45
C ARG A 307 -8.75 -16.64 11.08
N THR A 308 -9.40 -15.85 11.94
CA THR A 308 -9.29 -14.40 11.83
C THR A 308 -7.87 -13.95 12.17
N LEU A 309 -7.43 -12.82 11.60
CA LEU A 309 -6.14 -12.23 11.92
C LEU A 309 -6.00 -11.97 13.44
N LYS A 310 -7.08 -11.55 14.10
CA LYS A 310 -7.09 -11.30 15.55
C LYS A 310 -6.77 -12.55 16.36
N SER A 311 -7.42 -13.67 16.02
CA SER A 311 -7.16 -14.96 16.65
C SER A 311 -5.71 -15.41 16.41
N ALA A 312 -5.23 -15.33 15.16
CA ALA A 312 -3.84 -15.68 14.83
C ALA A 312 -2.83 -14.86 15.67
N MET A 313 -3.01 -13.54 15.76
CA MET A 313 -2.11 -12.67 16.53
C MET A 313 -2.12 -12.93 18.04
N ASN A 314 -3.25 -13.34 18.61
CA ASN A 314 -3.30 -13.75 20.02
C ASN A 314 -2.46 -14.99 20.27
N HIS A 315 -2.56 -15.98 19.37
CA HIS A 315 -1.76 -17.21 19.47
C HIS A 315 -0.26 -16.94 19.28
N VAL A 316 0.13 -16.03 18.38
CA VAL A 316 1.52 -15.64 18.15
C VAL A 316 2.19 -15.11 19.42
N ARG A 317 1.46 -14.37 20.27
CA ARG A 317 2.02 -13.79 21.50
C ARG A 317 2.40 -14.83 22.56
N TYR A 318 1.83 -16.04 22.47
CA TYR A 318 1.97 -17.08 23.50
C TYR A 318 2.44 -18.43 22.95
N GLY A 319 2.68 -18.53 21.63
CA GLY A 319 3.12 -19.76 20.97
C GLY A 319 4.63 -20.00 21.11
N ASP A 320 5.04 -21.27 21.04
CA ASP A 320 6.45 -21.68 21.12
C ASP A 320 7.06 -22.02 19.74
N LYS A 321 6.25 -22.06 18.67
CA LYS A 321 6.70 -22.36 17.30
C LYS A 321 6.97 -21.10 16.48
N MET A 322 7.83 -21.22 15.48
CA MET A 322 8.04 -20.18 14.46
C MET A 322 6.69 -19.88 13.76
N PRO A 323 6.21 -18.63 13.77
CA PRO A 323 4.89 -18.29 13.28
C PRO A 323 4.94 -18.02 11.77
N HIS A 324 4.78 -19.05 10.95
CA HIS A 324 4.61 -18.89 9.51
C HIS A 324 3.14 -18.68 9.14
N PHE A 325 2.89 -17.86 8.11
CA PHE A 325 1.54 -17.38 7.78
C PHE A 325 1.09 -17.73 6.37
N VAL A 326 -0.22 -17.89 6.20
CA VAL A 326 -0.93 -17.86 4.92
C VAL A 326 -1.99 -16.77 4.99
N PHE A 327 -2.06 -15.93 3.97
CA PHE A 327 -3.12 -14.96 3.72
C PHE A 327 -3.88 -15.42 2.47
N ALA A 328 -5.04 -16.02 2.67
CA ALA A 328 -5.87 -16.55 1.59
C ALA A 328 -6.99 -15.55 1.25
N GLY A 329 -6.95 -15.03 0.03
CA GLY A 329 -7.85 -13.99 -0.45
C GLY A 329 -7.39 -12.56 -0.15
N GLY A 330 -8.30 -11.61 -0.37
CA GLY A 330 -8.07 -10.18 -0.18
C GLY A 330 -7.25 -9.54 -1.30
N GLU A 331 -7.47 -8.24 -1.52
CA GLU A 331 -6.67 -7.47 -2.47
C GLU A 331 -5.21 -7.38 -2.02
N GLU A 332 -4.28 -7.36 -2.97
CA GLU A 332 -2.84 -7.31 -2.74
C GLU A 332 -2.41 -6.19 -1.76
N ARG A 333 -3.06 -5.02 -1.83
CA ARG A 333 -2.77 -3.89 -0.91
C ARG A 333 -3.14 -4.23 0.53
N ILE A 334 -4.27 -4.92 0.73
CA ILE A 334 -4.76 -5.32 2.04
C ILE A 334 -3.84 -6.40 2.61
N VAL A 335 -3.48 -7.41 1.80
CA VAL A 335 -2.54 -8.46 2.19
C VAL A 335 -1.20 -7.86 2.61
N LEU A 336 -0.63 -6.95 1.84
CA LEU A 336 0.63 -6.29 2.17
C LEU A 336 0.53 -5.48 3.48
N ALA A 337 -0.58 -4.74 3.67
CA ALA A 337 -0.82 -3.99 4.91
C ALA A 337 -0.93 -4.92 6.14
N VAL A 338 -1.60 -6.06 5.99
CA VAL A 338 -1.69 -7.09 7.03
C VAL A 338 -0.33 -7.72 7.30
N ALA A 339 0.41 -8.11 6.27
CA ALA A 339 1.76 -8.69 6.40
C ALA A 339 2.71 -7.74 7.15
N LYS A 340 2.70 -6.44 6.83
CA LYS A 340 3.47 -5.42 7.57
C LYS A 340 3.05 -5.30 9.04
N ARG A 341 1.75 -5.37 9.33
CA ARG A 341 1.23 -5.35 10.70
C ARG A 341 1.69 -6.58 11.48
N VAL A 342 1.65 -7.76 10.87
CA VAL A 342 2.15 -9.01 11.43
C VAL A 342 3.65 -8.90 11.69
N ALA A 343 4.46 -8.50 10.71
CA ALA A 343 5.90 -8.32 10.85
C ALA A 343 6.28 -7.36 12.00
N LYS A 344 5.55 -6.25 12.14
CA LYS A 344 5.74 -5.29 13.25
C LYS A 344 5.45 -5.92 14.61
N GLU A 345 4.44 -6.78 14.71
CA GLU A 345 4.10 -7.43 15.97
C GLU A 345 5.09 -8.58 16.29
N LEU A 346 5.51 -9.34 15.28
CA LEU A 346 6.56 -10.36 15.41
C LEU A 346 7.87 -9.77 15.93
N ASN A 347 8.22 -8.56 15.48
CA ASN A 347 9.39 -7.84 15.96
C ASN A 347 9.27 -7.46 17.44
N LYS A 348 8.08 -7.04 17.92
CA LYS A 348 7.84 -6.73 19.34
C LYS A 348 7.90 -7.97 20.24
N VAL A 349 7.37 -9.09 19.76
CA VAL A 349 7.38 -10.37 20.50
C VAL A 349 8.78 -11.02 20.48
N GLY A 350 9.63 -10.63 19.53
CA GLY A 350 11.03 -11.03 19.45
C GLY A 350 11.29 -12.24 18.54
N TYR A 351 10.34 -12.61 17.67
CA TYR A 351 10.56 -13.64 16.66
C TYR A 351 11.53 -13.19 15.56
N VAL A 352 11.45 -11.90 15.18
CA VAL A 352 12.28 -11.29 14.14
C VAL A 352 13.04 -10.10 14.72
N SER A 353 14.32 -9.96 14.39
CA SER A 353 15.18 -8.88 14.86
C SER A 353 15.05 -7.61 14.00
N VAL A 354 14.60 -7.75 12.76
CA VAL A 354 14.43 -6.68 11.78
C VAL A 354 12.94 -6.52 11.46
N ARG A 355 12.51 -5.26 11.30
CA ARG A 355 11.13 -4.92 10.94
C ARG A 355 10.87 -4.99 9.43
N SER A 356 11.92 -5.16 8.62
CA SER A 356 11.84 -5.15 7.17
C SER A 356 11.08 -6.37 6.64
N ILE A 357 10.27 -6.14 5.63
CA ILE A 357 9.63 -7.20 4.84
C ILE A 357 10.22 -7.21 3.44
N VAL A 358 10.59 -8.40 2.95
CA VAL A 358 10.98 -8.62 1.56
C VAL A 358 9.77 -9.18 0.83
N LYS A 359 9.33 -8.50 -0.23
CA LYS A 359 8.20 -8.93 -1.05
C LYS A 359 8.71 -9.53 -2.36
N ILE A 360 8.23 -10.71 -2.71
CA ILE A 360 8.59 -11.42 -3.94
C ILE A 360 7.36 -12.16 -4.52
N THR A 361 7.28 -12.31 -5.83
CA THR A 361 6.26 -13.12 -6.49
C THR A 361 6.70 -14.58 -6.57
N ALA A 362 5.76 -15.53 -6.58
CA ALA A 362 6.07 -16.95 -6.75
C ALA A 362 6.84 -17.23 -8.05
N GLU A 363 6.45 -16.60 -9.16
CA GLU A 363 7.14 -16.71 -10.45
C GLU A 363 8.64 -16.39 -10.34
N LYS A 364 9.00 -15.31 -9.64
CA LYS A 364 10.40 -14.94 -9.42
C LYS A 364 11.10 -15.88 -8.46
N LEU A 365 10.43 -16.27 -7.38
CA LEU A 365 11.00 -17.22 -6.41
C LEU A 365 11.38 -18.54 -7.06
N ASN A 366 10.63 -18.97 -8.08
CA ASN A 366 10.89 -20.18 -8.83
C ASN A 366 12.21 -20.17 -9.62
N GLN A 367 12.76 -18.98 -9.90
CA GLN A 367 13.97 -18.82 -10.71
C GLN A 367 15.23 -18.64 -9.84
N ILE A 368 15.06 -18.52 -8.53
CA ILE A 368 16.10 -18.10 -7.59
C ILE A 368 16.57 -19.27 -6.73
N ASP A 369 17.84 -19.25 -6.35
CA ASP A 369 18.34 -20.12 -5.29
C ASP A 369 18.17 -19.47 -3.91
N LEU A 370 17.10 -19.87 -3.22
CA LEU A 370 16.78 -19.44 -1.85
C LEU A 370 17.92 -19.68 -0.83
N SER A 371 18.80 -20.66 -1.08
CA SER A 371 19.87 -20.99 -0.15
C SER A 371 20.94 -19.89 -0.03
N GLU A 372 21.17 -19.11 -1.10
CA GLU A 372 22.10 -17.97 -1.09
C GLU A 372 21.49 -16.72 -0.46
N GLN A 373 20.16 -16.64 -0.39
CA GLN A 373 19.43 -15.49 0.11
C GLN A 373 19.20 -15.51 1.62
N ALA A 374 19.08 -16.71 2.18
CA ALA A 374 18.55 -16.93 3.53
C ALA A 374 19.34 -16.15 4.61
N GLY A 375 20.66 -16.05 4.48
CA GLY A 375 21.51 -15.28 5.39
C GLY A 375 21.27 -13.76 5.39
N LYS A 376 20.69 -13.18 4.34
CA LYS A 376 20.36 -11.75 4.28
C LYS A 376 18.93 -11.42 4.74
N ILE A 377 18.01 -12.39 4.71
CA ILE A 377 16.67 -12.28 5.32
C ILE A 377 16.64 -12.75 6.77
N ALA A 378 17.74 -13.31 7.28
CA ALA A 378 17.87 -13.78 8.64
C ALA A 378 17.39 -12.71 9.64
N GLY A 379 16.37 -13.06 10.43
CA GLY A 379 15.76 -12.16 11.40
C GLY A 379 14.72 -11.20 10.83
N GLY A 380 14.26 -11.36 9.58
CA GLY A 380 13.19 -10.58 8.94
C GLY A 380 11.99 -11.41 8.52
N CYS A 381 11.11 -10.80 7.72
CA CYS A 381 9.92 -11.46 7.14
C CYS A 381 10.02 -11.49 5.61
N MET A 382 9.58 -12.59 4.99
CA MET A 382 9.45 -12.72 3.55
C MET A 382 7.98 -12.95 3.19
N LEU A 383 7.45 -12.12 2.30
CA LEU A 383 6.09 -12.24 1.75
C LEU A 383 6.18 -12.72 0.29
N VAL A 384 5.63 -13.90 0.03
CA VAL A 384 5.51 -14.47 -1.31
C VAL A 384 4.08 -14.24 -1.81
N THR A 385 3.91 -13.44 -2.86
CA THR A 385 2.62 -13.25 -3.53
C THR A 385 2.40 -14.30 -4.61
N ASP A 386 1.13 -14.57 -4.92
CA ASP A 386 0.70 -15.57 -5.91
C ASP A 386 1.29 -16.95 -5.59
N ALA A 387 1.36 -17.27 -4.30
CA ALA A 387 2.10 -18.41 -3.77
C ALA A 387 1.61 -19.78 -4.28
N ALA A 388 0.38 -19.85 -4.80
CA ALA A 388 -0.15 -21.03 -5.45
C ALA A 388 0.65 -21.43 -6.72
N GLU A 389 1.35 -20.49 -7.35
CA GLU A 389 2.19 -20.72 -8.54
C GLU A 389 3.60 -21.26 -8.21
N LEU A 390 3.90 -21.53 -6.93
CA LEU A 390 5.20 -22.09 -6.54
C LEU A 390 5.39 -23.49 -7.11
N THR A 391 6.52 -23.72 -7.77
CA THR A 391 6.88 -25.06 -8.23
C THR A 391 7.24 -25.96 -7.05
N LYS A 392 7.11 -27.28 -7.27
CA LYS A 392 7.51 -28.28 -6.27
C LYS A 392 8.96 -28.11 -5.80
N GLU A 393 9.87 -27.73 -6.70
CA GLU A 393 11.27 -27.49 -6.34
C GLU A 393 11.41 -26.31 -5.38
N SER A 394 10.73 -25.20 -5.67
CA SER A 394 10.71 -24.00 -4.82
C SER A 394 10.09 -24.28 -3.45
N VAL A 395 9.04 -25.09 -3.40
CA VAL A 395 8.40 -25.51 -2.14
C VAL A 395 9.38 -26.27 -1.25
N GLU A 396 10.17 -27.21 -1.80
CA GLU A 396 11.17 -27.93 -1.01
C GLU A 396 12.32 -27.02 -0.55
N LYS A 397 12.75 -26.08 -1.40
CA LYS A 397 13.73 -25.05 -1.01
C LYS A 397 13.19 -24.16 0.12
N LEU A 398 11.94 -23.71 0.01
CA LEU A 398 11.27 -22.90 1.02
C LEU A 398 11.14 -23.65 2.35
N LYS A 399 10.75 -24.94 2.31
CA LYS A 399 10.71 -25.81 3.49
C LYS A 399 12.06 -25.93 4.18
N SER A 400 13.15 -25.99 3.40
CA SER A 400 14.51 -26.07 3.92
C SER A 400 14.89 -24.77 4.65
N VAL A 401 14.56 -23.61 4.09
CA VAL A 401 14.77 -22.30 4.74
C VAL A 401 13.94 -22.16 6.02
N MET A 402 12.70 -22.65 6.03
CA MET A 402 11.85 -22.63 7.24
C MET A 402 12.39 -23.52 8.38
N GLU A 403 13.24 -24.50 8.08
CA GLU A 403 13.84 -25.42 9.07
C GLU A 403 15.21 -24.98 9.56
N GLN A 404 15.86 -24.02 8.90
CA GLN A 404 17.18 -23.54 9.29
C GLN A 404 17.09 -22.69 10.56
N GLU A 405 17.43 -23.27 11.71
CA GLU A 405 17.35 -22.60 13.01
C GLU A 405 18.29 -21.38 13.16
N ASP A 406 19.41 -21.38 12.43
CA ASP A 406 20.40 -20.31 12.48
C ASP A 406 19.90 -19.01 11.80
N GLU A 407 18.93 -19.12 10.90
CA GLU A 407 18.39 -18.02 10.10
C GLU A 407 16.89 -17.87 10.36
N LYS A 408 16.55 -17.16 11.44
CA LYS A 408 15.17 -16.95 11.89
C LYS A 408 14.37 -16.09 10.89
N VAL A 409 13.87 -16.71 9.83
CA VAL A 409 13.06 -16.06 8.79
C VAL A 409 11.60 -16.45 8.97
N VAL A 410 10.71 -15.46 8.99
CA VAL A 410 9.26 -15.72 8.95
C VAL A 410 8.76 -15.62 7.52
N VAL A 411 8.35 -16.77 6.98
CA VAL A 411 7.66 -16.88 5.68
C VAL A 411 6.16 -16.59 5.80
N MET A 412 5.65 -15.77 4.89
CA MET A 412 4.24 -15.45 4.71
C MET A 412 3.86 -15.72 3.24
N LEU A 413 2.84 -16.55 3.00
CA LEU A 413 2.33 -16.83 1.66
C LEU A 413 1.01 -16.10 1.43
N ALA A 414 0.81 -15.55 0.24
CA ALA A 414 -0.40 -14.85 -0.14
C ALA A 414 -0.88 -15.27 -1.54
N GLY A 415 -2.19 -15.34 -1.73
CA GLY A 415 -2.81 -15.65 -3.02
C GLY A 415 -4.34 -15.72 -2.92
N PRO A 416 -5.03 -15.93 -4.05
CA PRO A 416 -6.49 -16.12 -4.07
C PRO A 416 -6.92 -17.26 -3.15
N PHE A 417 -8.10 -17.15 -2.54
CA PHE A 417 -8.56 -18.10 -1.52
C PHE A 417 -8.64 -19.54 -2.06
N ASP A 418 -9.34 -19.74 -3.17
CA ASP A 418 -9.56 -21.07 -3.75
C ASP A 418 -8.24 -21.73 -4.18
N GLU A 419 -7.34 -20.95 -4.77
CA GLU A 419 -6.03 -21.43 -5.22
C GLU A 419 -5.11 -21.79 -4.06
N MET A 420 -5.08 -20.96 -3.01
CA MET A 420 -4.29 -21.25 -1.81
C MET A 420 -4.81 -22.48 -1.08
N ASP A 421 -6.12 -22.67 -1.04
CA ASP A 421 -6.73 -23.84 -0.40
C ASP A 421 -6.33 -25.13 -1.12
N CYS A 422 -6.43 -25.17 -2.45
CA CYS A 422 -5.93 -26.29 -3.25
C CYS A 422 -4.41 -26.47 -3.12
N PHE A 423 -3.64 -25.38 -3.12
CA PHE A 423 -2.18 -25.44 -2.99
C PHE A 423 -1.75 -26.09 -1.67
N LEU A 424 -2.40 -25.74 -0.56
CA LEU A 424 -2.10 -26.29 0.75
C LEU A 424 -2.50 -27.77 0.88
N ASP A 425 -3.57 -28.19 0.20
CA ASP A 425 -3.97 -29.61 0.11
C ASP A 425 -2.94 -30.45 -0.67
N ILE A 426 -2.39 -29.88 -1.75
CA ILE A 426 -1.33 -30.53 -2.56
C ILE A 426 -0.03 -30.68 -1.76
N TYR A 427 0.28 -29.74 -0.87
CA TYR A 427 1.53 -29.71 -0.08
C TYR A 427 1.27 -29.75 1.43
N PRO A 428 0.78 -30.90 1.98
CA PRO A 428 0.40 -31.00 3.38
C PRO A 428 1.58 -30.78 4.34
N ASP A 429 2.77 -31.26 3.98
CA ASP A 429 4.00 -31.05 4.76
C ASP A 429 4.37 -29.57 4.92
N LEU A 430 4.07 -28.74 3.91
CA LEU A 430 4.25 -27.30 3.98
C LEU A 430 3.12 -26.66 4.81
N ALA A 431 1.88 -27.11 4.58
CA ALA A 431 0.70 -26.62 5.30
C ALA A 431 0.79 -26.84 6.82
N GLU A 432 1.44 -27.91 7.29
CA GLU A 432 1.70 -28.17 8.71
C GLU A 432 2.65 -27.14 9.33
N LYS A 433 3.64 -26.67 8.56
CA LYS A 433 4.58 -25.63 9.00
C LYS A 433 3.97 -24.23 8.99
N LEU A 434 2.98 -24.01 8.12
CA LEU A 434 2.19 -22.78 8.05
C LEU A 434 1.14 -22.75 9.15
N VAL A 435 1.61 -22.45 10.36
CA VAL A 435 0.82 -22.49 11.61
C VAL A 435 -0.42 -21.60 11.55
N TYR A 436 -0.30 -20.42 10.94
CA TYR A 436 -1.37 -19.42 10.93
C TYR A 436 -1.92 -19.21 9.54
N LYS A 437 -3.11 -19.75 9.28
CA LYS A 437 -3.83 -19.56 8.02
C LYS A 437 -4.96 -18.57 8.26
N VAL A 438 -4.92 -17.44 7.55
CA VAL A 438 -5.83 -16.32 7.74
C VAL A 438 -6.63 -16.13 6.47
N ARG A 439 -7.96 -16.16 6.60
CA ARG A 439 -8.88 -15.79 5.53
C ARG A 439 -9.04 -14.26 5.56
N MET A 440 -8.80 -13.62 4.42
CA MET A 440 -8.69 -12.17 4.27
C MET A 440 -9.98 -11.51 3.77
#